data_AF-A0A529LSH9-F1
#
_entry.id   AF-A0A529LSH9-F1
#
_cell.length_a   1.000
_cell.length_b   1.000
_cell.length_c   1.000
_cell.angle_alpha   90.00
_cell.angle_beta   90.00
_cell.angle_gamma   90.00
#
_symmetry.space_group_name_H-M   'P 1'
#
loop_
_entity.id
_entity.type
_entity.pdbx_description
1 polymer ?
#
loop_
_entity_poly.entity_id
_entity_poly.type
_entity_poly.pdbx_seq_one_letter_code
_entity_poly.pdbx_strand_id
1 'polypeptide(L)' 'MWQFWVDRGGTFTDIVARAPEGELRTHKLLSENPEKYRDAAIQGIRELLGLADG' A
#
# COMPACT_ATOMS: atom_id res chain seq x y z
N MET A 1 -3.95 5.81 15.66
CA MET A 1 -4.64 5.83 14.35
C MET A 1 -3.62 5.55 13.26
N TRP A 2 -4.00 4.80 12.22
CA TRP A 2 -3.15 4.60 11.05
C TRP A 2 -3.01 5.89 10.23
N GLN A 3 -1.84 6.12 9.68
CA GLN A 3 -1.58 7.18 8.71
C GLN A 3 -0.88 6.59 7.50
N PHE A 4 -1.27 7.03 6.31
CA PHE A 4 -0.71 6.54 5.05
C PHE A 4 -0.30 7.71 4.17
N TRP A 5 0.86 7.59 3.55
CA TRP A 5 1.34 8.44 2.46
C TRP A 5 1.59 7.57 1.25
N VAL A 6 1.07 8.00 0.10
CA VAL A 6 1.13 7.26 -1.15
C VAL A 6 1.80 8.13 -2.19
N ASP A 7 2.83 7.59 -2.82
CA ASP A 7 3.48 8.18 -3.98
C ASP A 7 3.28 7.24 -5.18
N ARG A 8 2.46 7.69 -6.14
CA ARG A 8 2.19 6.91 -7.37
C ARG A 8 3.17 7.35 -8.45
N GLY A 9 4.10 6.47 -8.80
CA GLY A 9 4.97 6.62 -9.96
C GLY A 9 4.45 5.87 -11.19
N GLY A 10 5.22 5.94 -12.29
CA GLY A 10 4.89 5.22 -13.53
C GLY A 10 5.08 3.70 -13.44
N THR A 11 6.15 3.24 -12.78
CA THR A 11 6.44 1.81 -12.64
C THR A 11 6.00 1.25 -11.29
N PHE A 12 6.19 2.02 -10.22
CA PHE A 12 5.91 1.59 -8.87
C PHE A 12 5.08 2.62 -8.11
N THR A 13 4.23 2.12 -7.22
CA THR A 13 3.56 2.89 -6.19
C THR A 13 4.20 2.57 -4.85
N ASP A 14 4.69 3.60 -4.18
CA ASP A 14 5.31 3.52 -2.86
C ASP A 14 4.31 3.95 -1.79
N ILE A 15 4.27 3.19 -0.69
CA ILE A 15 3.39 3.44 0.44
C ILE A 15 4.25 3.51 1.69
N VAL A 16 4.12 4.59 2.43
CA VAL A 16 4.62 4.72 3.80
C VAL A 16 3.42 4.70 4.73
N ALA A 17 3.46 3.84 5.74
CA ALA A 17 2.42 3.73 6.75
C ALA A 17 2.99 3.96 8.14
N ARG A 18 2.26 4.69 8.96
CA ARG A 18 2.50 4.77 10.40
C ARG A 18 1.39 4.04 11.14
N ALA A 19 1.75 2.98 11.85
CA ALA A 19 0.85 2.24 12.71
C ALA A 19 0.35 3.11 13.89
N PRO A 20 -0.79 2.80 14.51
CA PRO A 20 -1.28 3.49 15.70
C PRO A 20 -0.25 3.60 16.83
N GLU A 21 0.62 2.60 16.97
CA GLU A 21 1.68 2.49 17.96
C GLU A 21 2.91 3.35 17.60
N GLY A 22 2.93 3.92 16.39
CA GLY A 22 3.99 4.78 15.89
C GLY A 22 5.03 4.08 15.03
N GLU A 23 4.94 2.77 14.84
CA GLU A 23 5.81 2.00 13.94
C GLU A 23 5.66 2.49 12.49
N LEU A 24 6.78 2.68 11.79
CA LEU A 24 6.77 2.99 10.36
C LEU A 24 6.97 1.72 9.54
N ARG A 25 6.13 1.53 8.54
CA ARG A 25 6.20 0.45 7.56
C ARG A 25 6.25 1.04 6.16
N THR A 26 6.98 0.38 5.27
CA THR A 26 7.03 0.74 3.86
C THR A 26 6.57 -0.42 3.01
N HIS A 27 5.96 -0.11 1.89
CA HIS A 27 5.53 -1.12 0.93
C HIS A 27 5.58 -0.59 -0.48
N LYS A 28 5.94 -1.45 -1.44
CA LYS A 28 6.13 -1.07 -2.85
C LYS A 28 5.44 -2.09 -3.74
N LEU A 29 4.59 -1.60 -4.62
CA LEU A 29 3.89 -2.40 -5.62
C LEU A 29 4.17 -1.88 -7.01
N LEU A 30 4.00 -2.72 -8.04
CA LEU A 30 3.87 -2.23 -9.41
C LEU A 30 2.68 -1.26 -9.47
N SER A 31 2.83 -0.14 -10.17
CA SER A 31 1.73 0.82 -10.30
C SER A 31 0.54 0.22 -11.02
N GLU A 32 0.79 -0.68 -11.97
CA GLU A 32 -0.22 -1.45 -12.67
C GLU A 32 0.09 -2.94 -12.60
N ASN A 33 -0.89 -3.72 -12.12
CA ASN A 33 -0.89 -5.17 -12.23
C ASN A 33 -2.34 -5.67 -12.27
N PRO A 34 -3.03 -5.52 -13.42
CA PRO A 34 -4.47 -5.78 -13.53
C PRO A 34 -4.89 -7.21 -13.18
N GLU A 35 -3.96 -8.17 -13.30
CA GLU A 35 -4.21 -9.58 -12.95
C GLU A 35 -4.29 -9.81 -11.43
N LYS A 36 -3.75 -8.88 -10.62
CA LYS A 36 -3.69 -9.02 -9.15
C LYS A 36 -4.51 -7.98 -8.41
N TYR A 37 -4.57 -6.75 -8.90
CA TYR A 37 -5.28 -5.67 -8.21
C TYR A 37 -5.67 -4.55 -9.18
N ARG A 38 -6.77 -3.88 -8.84
CA ARG A 38 -7.27 -2.72 -9.59
C ARG A 38 -6.56 -1.42 -9.24
N ASP A 39 -6.05 -1.29 -8.03
CA ASP A 39 -5.34 -0.10 -7.55
C ASP A 39 -4.22 -0.50 -6.59
N ALA A 40 -2.98 -0.14 -6.93
CA ALA A 40 -1.79 -0.50 -6.16
C ALA A 40 -1.79 0.10 -4.74
N ALA A 41 -2.33 1.31 -4.56
CA ALA A 41 -2.36 1.97 -3.25
C ALA A 41 -3.36 1.27 -2.33
N ILE A 42 -4.55 0.96 -2.84
CA ILE A 42 -5.56 0.23 -2.05
C ILE A 42 -5.04 -1.16 -1.69
N GLN A 43 -4.46 -1.88 -2.66
CA GLN A 43 -3.90 -3.20 -2.42
C GLN A 43 -2.83 -3.15 -1.32
N GLY A 44 -1.86 -2.24 -1.45
CA GLY A 44 -0.79 -2.16 -0.46
C GLY A 44 -1.26 -1.72 0.92
N ILE A 45 -2.30 -0.88 1.03
CA ILE A 45 -2.94 -0.59 2.32
C ILE A 45 -3.59 -1.84 2.91
N ARG A 46 -4.28 -2.67 2.11
CA ARG A 46 -4.88 -3.93 2.60
C ARG A 46 -3.82 -4.90 3.10
N GLU A 47 -2.72 -5.06 2.36
CA GLU A 47 -1.60 -5.92 2.75
C GLU A 47 -0.96 -5.43 4.07
N LEU A 48 -0.76 -4.12 4.22
CA LEU A 48 -0.22 -3.52 5.46
C LEU A 48 -1.16 -3.67 6.67
N LEU A 49 -2.47 -3.71 6.44
CA LEU A 49 -3.48 -3.98 7.45
C LEU A 49 -3.70 -5.48 7.73
N GLY A 50 -3.07 -6.37 6.95
CA GLY A 50 -3.26 -7.82 7.06
C GLY A 50 -4.66 -8.30 6.67
N LEU A 51 -5.34 -7.56 5.78
CA LEU A 51 -6.67 -7.94 5.29
C LEU A 51 -6.53 -8.98 4.16
N ALA A 52 -7.49 -9.91 4.08
CA ALA A 52 -7.54 -10.88 2.98
C ALA A 52 -7.67 -10.17 1.62
N ASP A 53 -7.27 -10.87 0.55
CA ASP A 53 -7.44 -10.38 -0.82
C ASP A 53 -8.90 -10.02 -1.10
N GLY A 54 -9.12 -8.93 -1.84
CA GLY A 54 -10.44 -8.33 -2.09
C GLY A 54 -10.88 -8.44 -3.53
#